data_AF-A0A950V7Z8-F1
#
_entry.id   AF-A0A950V7Z8-F1
#
_cell.length_a   1.000
_cell.length_b   1.000
_cell.length_c   1.000
_cell.angle_alpha   90.00
_cell.angle_beta   90.00
_cell.angle_gamma   90.00
#
_symmetry.space_group_name_H-M   'P 1'
#
loop_
_entity.id
_entity.type
_entity.pdbx_description
1 polymer ?
#
loop_
_entity_poly.entity_id
_entity_poly.type
_entity_poly.pdbx_seq_one_letter_code
_entity_poly.pdbx_strand_id
1 'polypeptide(L)'
;SEIPEPLAQAAMPFSHHIRSYFGDEEWEAIVGGSILNKVGALVLVIGIALFLGYSFTWMGPAGRASISAVLSIAMLVAGVAIERRERYKTFARGLIGAGWAGLYATAYAMYALPAARVIDNPFAGSVLLLIGAAGMIAHSLRYHVQAITSVAYFAAFAALAVTPSTPFSVVSLIPLAASLLYLAWRFEWYTMALFGLLATYGTLISRGESNAALYVSQSLFTVYWLLFEGFDLLRLRRRATSVALGWIFPLNAFAFLFLSESAWHARAPHELWRMAAFTALLFLASALARFVLTPPATAGMDPATRLAQGTFEAPLAVSTVLAALAILGRVHGFWAMFWLAVEAELLYLAGVKLQLTFLRALGAIALAFSLINVWGKSWNQRQGQRIIHLFGLQPYVWTPVVLFHAFLFYLNRLLWRAHPIFSFAGSTLIGIVLASEFPAPYDCLAIVAFTWALLEFGLRNQLLEFRIQAYVAAFEAVWLAIVADHNTNLTAVARLSATAIVIALLFAAQFRLPETGLAEERRGRDIFSALASFLLAALLYHEVSGSALTVSWGIEGVLLLVAGFLVQERILRLEGLVVLFICMMKLFLYDLRNLETMARILSFIALGVFMLGISWVYTRFRENIRRYL
;
A
#
# COMPACT_ATOMS: atom_id res chain seq x y z
N SER A 1 -6.94 -28.94 41.47
CA SER A 1 -7.45 -27.87 40.60
C SER A 1 -7.03 -28.18 39.18
N GLU A 2 -7.79 -29.04 38.52
CA GLU A 2 -7.57 -29.42 37.12
C GLU A 2 -8.47 -28.55 36.24
N ILE A 3 -7.85 -27.89 35.28
CA ILE A 3 -8.46 -27.00 34.28
C ILE A 3 -9.11 -27.91 33.23
N PRO A 4 -10.38 -27.72 32.82
CA PRO A 4 -10.97 -28.55 31.76
C PRO A 4 -10.38 -28.16 30.40
N GLU A 5 -10.00 -29.17 29.61
CA GLU A 5 -9.64 -29.01 28.19
C GLU A 5 -10.81 -28.40 27.38
N PRO A 6 -10.52 -27.54 26.39
CA PRO A 6 -11.55 -27.05 25.49
C PRO A 6 -11.95 -28.17 24.51
N LEU A 7 -13.22 -28.59 24.60
CA LEU A 7 -13.86 -29.48 23.62
C LEU A 7 -13.69 -28.90 22.21
N ALA A 8 -12.94 -29.62 21.37
CA ALA A 8 -12.84 -29.37 19.94
C ALA A 8 -14.25 -29.41 19.32
N GLN A 9 -14.78 -28.24 18.96
CA GLN A 9 -15.97 -28.14 18.13
C GLN A 9 -15.63 -28.73 16.75
N ALA A 10 -16.06 -29.97 16.52
CA ALA A 10 -16.06 -30.55 15.19
C ALA A 10 -16.85 -29.63 14.26
N ALA A 11 -16.17 -29.09 13.24
CA ALA A 11 -16.76 -28.23 12.24
C ALA A 11 -17.93 -28.97 11.57
N MET A 12 -19.15 -28.60 11.94
CA MET A 12 -20.35 -29.13 11.31
C MET A 12 -20.31 -28.78 9.81
N PRO A 13 -20.65 -29.72 8.91
CA PRO A 13 -20.66 -29.44 7.48
C PRO A 13 -21.59 -28.26 7.18
N PHE A 14 -21.17 -27.39 6.26
CA PHE A 14 -21.89 -26.17 5.86
C PHE A 14 -23.37 -26.40 5.54
N SER A 15 -23.71 -27.59 5.05
CA SER A 15 -25.09 -28.03 4.77
C SER A 15 -25.99 -28.06 6.02
N HIS A 16 -25.44 -28.32 7.21
CA HIS A 16 -26.21 -28.35 8.46
C HIS A 16 -26.51 -26.94 8.99
N HIS A 17 -25.59 -25.97 8.81
CA HIS A 17 -25.83 -24.57 9.17
C HIS A 17 -26.88 -23.90 8.28
N ILE A 18 -26.90 -24.26 6.99
CA ILE A 18 -27.95 -23.79 6.08
C ILE A 18 -29.31 -24.40 6.44
N ARG A 19 -29.36 -25.70 6.77
CA ARG A 19 -30.62 -26.38 7.14
C ARG A 19 -31.22 -25.89 8.45
N SER A 20 -30.41 -25.47 9.43
CA SER A 20 -30.95 -24.95 10.71
C SER A 20 -31.53 -23.54 10.60
N TYR A 21 -31.14 -22.76 9.60
CA TYR A 21 -31.64 -21.39 9.40
C TYR A 21 -32.92 -21.32 8.56
N PHE A 22 -33.22 -22.36 7.79
CA PHE A 22 -34.33 -22.41 6.84
C PHE A 22 -35.04 -23.75 7.02
N GLY A 23 -36.17 -23.77 7.74
CA GLY A 23 -36.94 -24.99 7.96
C GLY A 23 -37.38 -25.65 6.65
N ASP A 24 -37.56 -26.98 6.66
CA ASP A 24 -37.83 -27.77 5.46
C ASP A 24 -39.12 -27.34 4.70
N GLU A 25 -40.14 -26.81 5.40
CA GLU A 25 -41.37 -26.28 4.79
C GLU A 25 -41.20 -24.89 4.15
N GLU A 26 -40.20 -24.10 4.57
CA GLU A 26 -39.95 -22.75 4.05
C GLU A 26 -39.10 -22.79 2.77
N TRP A 27 -38.24 -23.81 2.62
CA TRP A 27 -37.41 -24.03 1.44
C TRP A 27 -38.26 -24.28 0.19
N GLU A 28 -39.28 -25.13 0.26
CA GLU A 28 -40.18 -25.39 -0.87
C GLU A 28 -40.99 -24.14 -1.25
N ALA A 29 -41.41 -23.33 -0.26
CA ALA A 29 -42.14 -22.09 -0.52
C ALA A 29 -41.24 -21.01 -1.18
N ILE A 30 -39.98 -20.88 -0.76
CA ILE A 30 -39.02 -19.92 -1.31
C ILE A 30 -38.57 -20.36 -2.73
N VAL A 31 -38.25 -21.64 -2.90
CA VAL A 31 -37.79 -22.23 -4.18
C VAL A 31 -38.93 -22.32 -5.18
N GLY A 32 -40.04 -22.96 -4.80
CA GLY A 32 -41.20 -23.17 -5.68
C GLY A 32 -42.00 -21.89 -5.95
N GLY A 33 -42.16 -21.04 -4.94
CA GLY A 33 -43.00 -19.83 -5.05
C GLY A 33 -42.27 -18.59 -5.57
N SER A 34 -41.05 -18.33 -5.10
CA SER A 34 -40.34 -17.08 -5.43
C SER A 34 -39.30 -17.27 -6.52
N ILE A 35 -38.48 -18.34 -6.48
CA ILE A 35 -37.37 -18.53 -7.42
C ILE A 35 -37.89 -19.08 -8.75
N LEU A 36 -38.71 -20.14 -8.72
CA LEU A 36 -39.27 -20.76 -9.93
C LEU A 36 -40.08 -19.76 -10.75
N ASN A 37 -40.86 -18.90 -10.10
CA ASN A 37 -41.64 -17.86 -10.76
C ASN A 37 -40.76 -16.76 -11.38
N LYS A 38 -39.66 -16.36 -10.70
CA LYS A 38 -38.68 -15.42 -11.28
C LYS A 38 -37.97 -16.04 -12.49
N VAL A 39 -37.61 -17.31 -12.43
CA VAL A 39 -36.96 -18.04 -13.53
C VAL A 39 -37.93 -18.28 -14.68
N GLY A 40 -39.19 -18.64 -14.42
CA GLY A 40 -40.22 -18.80 -15.44
C GLY A 40 -40.53 -17.50 -16.18
N ALA A 41 -40.64 -16.38 -15.45
CA ALA A 41 -40.75 -15.04 -16.04
C ALA A 41 -39.53 -14.70 -16.91
N LEU A 42 -38.32 -15.03 -16.46
CA LEU A 42 -37.09 -14.86 -17.24
C LEU A 42 -37.11 -15.66 -18.54
N VAL A 43 -37.37 -16.96 -18.46
CA VAL A 43 -37.39 -17.86 -19.63
C VAL A 43 -38.43 -17.39 -20.64
N LEU A 44 -39.58 -16.93 -20.19
CA LEU A 44 -40.63 -16.39 -21.05
C LEU A 44 -40.17 -15.12 -21.79
N VAL A 45 -39.48 -14.20 -21.10
CA VAL A 45 -38.96 -12.97 -21.73
C VAL A 45 -37.80 -13.27 -22.69
N ILE A 46 -36.89 -14.18 -22.33
CA ILE A 46 -35.86 -14.68 -23.25
C ILE A 46 -36.52 -15.31 -24.48
N GLY A 47 -37.57 -16.10 -24.27
CA GLY A 47 -38.40 -16.67 -25.33
C GLY A 47 -38.98 -15.60 -26.26
N ILE A 48 -39.55 -14.52 -25.71
CA ILE A 48 -40.07 -13.38 -26.50
C ILE A 48 -38.94 -12.70 -27.27
N ALA A 49 -37.79 -12.43 -26.65
CA ALA A 49 -36.65 -11.79 -27.30
C ALA A 49 -36.08 -12.64 -28.44
N LEU A 50 -35.94 -13.95 -28.23
CA LEU A 50 -35.52 -14.91 -29.26
C LEU A 50 -36.58 -15.06 -30.36
N PHE A 51 -37.86 -15.03 -30.01
CA PHE A 51 -38.98 -15.11 -30.95
C PHE A 51 -38.96 -13.96 -31.97
N LEU A 52 -38.62 -12.73 -31.55
CA LEU A 52 -38.42 -11.61 -32.49
C LEU A 52 -37.23 -11.83 -33.43
N GLY A 53 -36.17 -12.46 -32.92
CA GLY A 53 -34.93 -12.70 -33.67
C GLY A 53 -35.04 -13.83 -34.70
N TYR A 54 -35.75 -14.92 -34.39
CA TYR A 54 -35.57 -16.20 -35.09
C TYR A 54 -36.78 -16.72 -35.88
N SER A 55 -38.03 -16.44 -35.47
CA SER A 55 -39.10 -17.42 -35.75
C SER A 55 -40.08 -17.17 -36.92
N PHE A 56 -40.04 -16.07 -37.69
CA PHE A 56 -41.06 -15.88 -38.76
C PHE A 56 -40.60 -15.18 -40.03
N THR A 57 -39.94 -15.89 -40.96
CA THR A 57 -39.59 -15.37 -42.31
C THR A 57 -40.79 -14.91 -43.16
N TRP A 58 -42.03 -15.13 -42.71
CA TRP A 58 -43.29 -14.90 -43.45
C TRP A 58 -44.05 -13.63 -42.99
N MET A 59 -43.60 -12.98 -41.90
CA MET A 59 -44.18 -11.73 -41.38
C MET A 59 -43.18 -10.59 -41.45
N GLY A 60 -43.64 -9.43 -41.91
CA GLY A 60 -42.85 -8.20 -41.96
C GLY A 60 -42.48 -7.67 -40.57
N PRO A 61 -41.46 -6.78 -40.49
CA PRO A 61 -40.91 -6.27 -39.22
C PRO A 61 -41.98 -5.68 -38.28
N ALA A 62 -42.92 -4.92 -38.82
CA ALA A 62 -44.03 -4.31 -38.07
C ALA A 62 -44.98 -5.36 -37.45
N GLY A 63 -45.23 -6.47 -38.15
CA GLY A 63 -46.08 -7.54 -37.63
C GLY A 63 -45.45 -8.24 -36.43
N ARG A 64 -44.13 -8.51 -36.48
CA ARG A 64 -43.41 -9.18 -35.38
C ARG A 64 -43.36 -8.30 -34.13
N ALA A 65 -43.08 -7.00 -34.30
CA ALA A 65 -43.11 -6.04 -33.20
C ALA A 65 -44.52 -5.92 -32.60
N SER A 66 -45.56 -5.89 -33.43
CA SER A 66 -46.95 -5.79 -32.97
C SER A 66 -47.38 -7.00 -32.15
N ILE A 67 -47.06 -8.23 -32.59
CA ILE A 67 -47.38 -9.46 -31.82
C ILE A 67 -46.69 -9.44 -30.45
N SER A 68 -45.40 -9.09 -30.42
CA SER A 68 -44.65 -9.02 -29.17
C SER A 68 -45.21 -7.97 -28.21
N ALA A 69 -45.58 -6.79 -28.73
CA ALA A 69 -46.22 -5.74 -27.95
C ALA A 69 -47.57 -6.20 -27.39
N VAL A 70 -48.42 -6.83 -28.22
CA VAL A 70 -49.73 -7.35 -27.81
C VAL A 70 -49.58 -8.44 -26.74
N LEU A 71 -48.67 -9.39 -26.92
CA LEU A 71 -48.42 -10.44 -25.93
C LEU A 71 -47.94 -9.85 -24.60
N SER A 72 -47.05 -8.86 -24.65
CA SER A 72 -46.52 -8.18 -23.47
C SER A 72 -47.61 -7.37 -22.73
N ILE A 73 -48.50 -6.69 -23.46
CA ILE A 73 -49.68 -6.01 -22.90
C ILE A 73 -50.66 -7.02 -22.30
N ALA A 74 -50.92 -8.13 -22.98
CA ALA A 74 -51.81 -9.18 -22.50
C ALA A 74 -51.31 -9.77 -21.16
N MET A 75 -50.01 -10.02 -21.06
CA MET A 75 -49.36 -10.45 -19.81
C MET A 75 -49.53 -9.40 -18.69
N LEU A 76 -49.35 -8.12 -19.01
CA LEU A 76 -49.56 -7.02 -18.07
C LEU A 76 -51.00 -6.97 -17.55
N VAL A 77 -51.99 -7.01 -18.45
CA VAL A 77 -53.42 -6.96 -18.11
C VAL A 77 -53.84 -8.19 -17.31
N ALA A 78 -53.42 -9.38 -17.74
CA ALA A 78 -53.68 -10.63 -17.02
C ALA A 78 -53.05 -10.62 -15.63
N GLY A 79 -51.81 -10.13 -15.51
CA GLY A 79 -51.13 -9.99 -14.24
C GLY A 79 -51.87 -9.07 -13.27
N VAL A 80 -52.28 -7.88 -13.72
CA VAL A 80 -53.06 -6.94 -12.89
C VAL A 80 -54.43 -7.49 -12.50
N ALA A 81 -55.09 -8.24 -13.38
CA ALA A 81 -56.37 -8.87 -13.09
C ALA A 81 -56.26 -9.99 -12.03
N ILE A 82 -55.22 -10.84 -12.14
CA ILE A 82 -55.00 -11.97 -11.23
C ILE A 82 -54.42 -11.53 -9.88
N GLU A 83 -53.71 -10.39 -9.82
CA GLU A 83 -53.12 -9.85 -8.59
C GLU A 83 -54.15 -9.64 -7.46
N ARG A 84 -55.43 -9.43 -7.81
CA ARG A 84 -56.53 -9.27 -6.84
C ARG A 84 -56.77 -10.53 -5.98
N ARG A 85 -56.24 -11.69 -6.36
CA ARG A 85 -56.39 -12.96 -5.62
C ARG A 85 -55.14 -13.24 -4.80
N GLU A 86 -55.26 -13.29 -3.48
CA GLU A 86 -54.10 -13.47 -2.58
C GLU A 86 -53.28 -14.73 -2.88
N ARG A 87 -53.93 -15.83 -3.27
CA ARG A 87 -53.27 -17.10 -3.63
C ARG A 87 -52.29 -16.99 -4.80
N TYR A 88 -52.52 -16.06 -5.73
CA TYR A 88 -51.71 -15.91 -6.95
C TYR A 88 -50.88 -14.64 -6.98
N LYS A 89 -50.82 -13.91 -5.86
CA LYS A 89 -50.17 -12.59 -5.77
C LYS A 89 -48.71 -12.65 -6.23
N THR A 90 -47.94 -13.65 -5.81
CA THR A 90 -46.53 -13.81 -6.24
C THR A 90 -46.41 -14.10 -7.73
N PHE A 91 -47.26 -14.98 -8.27
CA PHE A 91 -47.29 -15.33 -9.70
C PHE A 91 -47.68 -14.14 -10.59
N ALA A 92 -48.79 -13.47 -10.24
CA ALA A 92 -49.29 -12.28 -10.93
C ALA A 92 -48.22 -11.18 -11.02
N ARG A 93 -47.46 -10.98 -9.94
CA ARG A 93 -46.35 -10.03 -9.85
C ARG A 93 -45.20 -10.35 -10.82
N GLY A 94 -44.87 -11.64 -10.98
CA GLY A 94 -43.90 -12.09 -11.99
C GLY A 94 -44.39 -11.82 -13.41
N LEU A 95 -45.68 -12.07 -13.68
CA LEU A 95 -46.30 -11.86 -14.98
C LEU A 95 -46.35 -10.37 -15.39
N ILE A 96 -46.68 -9.47 -14.45
CA ILE A 96 -46.63 -8.02 -14.64
C ILE A 96 -45.19 -7.58 -14.99
N GLY A 97 -44.20 -8.08 -14.24
CA GLY A 97 -42.79 -7.75 -14.49
C GLY A 97 -42.32 -8.22 -15.86
N ALA A 98 -42.69 -9.45 -16.25
CA ALA A 98 -42.39 -10.01 -17.56
C ALA A 98 -43.04 -9.23 -18.71
N GLY A 99 -44.29 -8.75 -18.55
CA GLY A 99 -44.95 -7.92 -19.56
C GLY A 99 -44.27 -6.57 -19.75
N TRP A 100 -43.83 -5.90 -18.68
CA TRP A 100 -43.03 -4.66 -18.79
C TRP A 100 -41.67 -4.89 -19.46
N ALA A 101 -40.96 -5.96 -19.07
CA ALA A 101 -39.70 -6.33 -19.70
C ALA A 101 -39.86 -6.65 -21.19
N GLY A 102 -40.95 -7.36 -21.53
CA GLY A 102 -41.36 -7.63 -22.90
C GLY A 102 -41.52 -6.34 -23.71
N LEU A 103 -42.29 -5.38 -23.20
CA LEU A 103 -42.48 -4.08 -23.86
C LEU A 103 -41.18 -3.31 -24.08
N TYR A 104 -40.29 -3.30 -23.08
CA TYR A 104 -38.98 -2.66 -23.20
C TYR A 104 -38.12 -3.36 -24.28
N ALA A 105 -38.10 -4.69 -24.28
CA ALA A 105 -37.40 -5.48 -25.29
C ALA A 105 -37.99 -5.27 -26.70
N THR A 106 -39.31 -5.19 -26.84
CA THR A 106 -39.98 -4.89 -28.12
C THR A 106 -39.60 -3.50 -28.63
N ALA A 107 -39.65 -2.48 -27.76
CA ALA A 107 -39.28 -1.11 -28.11
C ALA A 107 -37.82 -1.03 -28.61
N TYR A 108 -36.92 -1.76 -27.95
CA TYR A 108 -35.53 -1.86 -28.36
C TYR A 108 -35.37 -2.59 -29.71
N ALA A 109 -36.07 -3.71 -29.89
CA ALA A 109 -36.05 -4.49 -31.12
C ALA A 109 -36.55 -3.71 -32.35
N MET A 110 -37.53 -2.83 -32.17
CA MET A 110 -38.12 -2.00 -33.24
C MET A 110 -37.11 -1.10 -33.96
N TYR A 111 -35.94 -0.84 -33.37
CA TYR A 111 -34.85 -0.13 -34.00
C TYR A 111 -33.63 -1.05 -34.22
N ALA A 112 -33.25 -1.84 -33.22
CA ALA A 112 -31.96 -2.51 -33.18
C ALA A 112 -31.91 -3.84 -33.94
N LEU A 113 -33.03 -4.54 -34.08
CA LEU A 113 -33.09 -5.84 -34.72
C LEU A 113 -33.53 -5.68 -36.18
N PRO A 114 -32.71 -6.05 -37.18
CA PRO A 114 -33.11 -5.99 -38.59
C PRO A 114 -34.43 -6.72 -38.86
N ALA A 115 -34.65 -7.83 -38.15
CA ALA A 115 -35.85 -8.65 -38.20
C ALA A 115 -37.14 -7.95 -37.74
N ALA A 116 -37.04 -6.94 -36.88
CA ALA A 116 -38.18 -6.23 -36.28
C ALA A 116 -38.08 -4.70 -36.47
N ARG A 117 -37.18 -4.22 -37.32
CA ARG A 117 -36.91 -2.81 -37.56
C ARG A 117 -38.13 -2.13 -38.21
N VAL A 118 -38.78 -1.27 -37.45
CA VAL A 118 -39.87 -0.38 -37.88
C VAL A 118 -39.43 1.08 -37.80
N ILE A 119 -38.48 1.37 -36.91
CA ILE A 119 -37.98 2.72 -36.64
C ILE A 119 -36.57 2.82 -37.22
N ASP A 120 -36.38 3.73 -38.17
CA ASP A 120 -35.07 3.98 -38.77
C ASP A 120 -34.29 5.09 -38.06
N ASN A 121 -35.00 6.00 -37.38
CA ASN A 121 -34.39 7.11 -36.67
C ASN A 121 -33.91 6.69 -35.26
N PRO A 122 -32.59 6.77 -34.96
CA PRO A 122 -32.06 6.43 -33.64
C PRO A 122 -32.69 7.22 -32.49
N PHE A 123 -33.01 8.50 -32.73
CA PHE A 123 -33.63 9.37 -31.72
C PHE A 123 -35.04 8.90 -31.36
N ALA A 124 -35.84 8.50 -32.35
CA ALA A 124 -37.18 7.97 -32.12
C ALA A 124 -37.14 6.65 -31.34
N GLY A 125 -36.14 5.79 -31.61
CA GLY A 125 -35.90 4.57 -30.83
C GLY A 125 -35.54 4.86 -29.37
N SER A 126 -34.67 5.84 -29.12
CA SER A 126 -34.31 6.26 -27.75
C SER A 126 -35.50 6.86 -26.99
N VAL A 127 -36.34 7.68 -27.64
CA VAL A 127 -37.55 8.24 -27.03
C VAL A 127 -38.54 7.12 -26.66
N LEU A 128 -38.73 6.12 -27.53
CA LEU A 128 -39.60 4.99 -27.23
C LEU A 128 -39.12 4.18 -26.02
N LEU A 129 -37.81 3.96 -25.89
CA LEU A 129 -37.22 3.31 -24.73
C LEU A 129 -37.37 4.13 -23.44
N LEU A 130 -37.22 5.45 -23.52
CA LEU A 130 -37.48 6.36 -22.40
C LEU A 130 -38.93 6.28 -21.94
N ILE A 131 -39.89 6.21 -22.88
CA ILE A 131 -41.31 6.03 -22.56
C ILE A 131 -41.54 4.69 -21.86
N GLY A 132 -40.93 3.60 -22.38
CA GLY A 132 -41.00 2.28 -21.74
C GLY A 132 -40.45 2.29 -20.31
N ALA A 133 -39.27 2.89 -20.11
CA ALA A 133 -38.66 3.07 -18.79
C ALA A 133 -39.55 3.91 -17.85
N ALA A 134 -40.12 5.03 -18.34
CA ALA A 134 -41.02 5.87 -17.58
C ALA A 134 -42.30 5.13 -17.16
N GLY A 135 -42.88 4.31 -18.04
CA GLY A 135 -44.03 3.44 -17.73
C GLY A 135 -43.71 2.42 -16.64
N MET A 136 -42.54 1.76 -16.73
CA MET A 136 -42.06 0.85 -15.70
C MET A 136 -41.89 1.55 -14.34
N ILE A 137 -41.30 2.75 -14.32
CA ILE A 137 -41.16 3.57 -13.11
C ILE A 137 -42.54 3.93 -12.53
N ALA A 138 -43.44 4.48 -13.35
CA ALA A 138 -44.76 4.93 -12.90
C ALA A 138 -45.59 3.78 -12.29
N HIS A 139 -45.54 2.60 -12.92
CA HIS A 139 -46.20 1.42 -12.38
C HIS A 139 -45.54 0.91 -11.09
N SER A 140 -44.21 0.87 -11.02
CA SER A 140 -43.46 0.48 -9.82
C SER A 140 -43.74 1.40 -8.63
N LEU A 141 -43.81 2.72 -8.87
CA LEU A 141 -44.14 3.73 -7.86
C LEU A 141 -45.52 3.51 -7.21
N ARG A 142 -46.50 2.99 -7.96
CA ARG A 142 -47.87 2.76 -7.49
C ARG A 142 -48.01 1.54 -6.57
N TYR A 143 -47.12 0.54 -6.71
CA TYR A 143 -47.29 -0.76 -6.05
C TYR A 143 -46.31 -1.05 -4.92
N HIS A 144 -45.28 -0.21 -4.68
CA HIS A 144 -44.30 -0.33 -3.57
C HIS A 144 -43.64 -1.71 -3.36
N VAL A 145 -43.74 -2.64 -4.32
CA VAL A 145 -43.24 -4.01 -4.18
C VAL A 145 -41.94 -4.16 -4.96
N GLN A 146 -40.84 -4.28 -4.22
CA GLN A 146 -39.50 -4.50 -4.75
C GLN A 146 -39.44 -5.72 -5.68
N ALA A 147 -40.14 -6.81 -5.35
CA ALA A 147 -40.09 -8.08 -6.08
C ALA A 147 -40.56 -7.99 -7.55
N ILE A 148 -41.65 -7.26 -7.84
CA ILE A 148 -42.17 -7.05 -9.22
C ILE A 148 -41.11 -6.33 -10.06
N THR A 149 -40.60 -5.24 -9.47
CA THR A 149 -39.63 -4.36 -10.09
C THR A 149 -38.34 -5.10 -10.39
N SER A 150 -37.89 -5.95 -9.45
CA SER A 150 -36.71 -6.80 -9.62
C SER A 150 -36.81 -7.70 -10.85
N VAL A 151 -37.95 -8.37 -11.04
CA VAL A 151 -38.20 -9.28 -12.15
C VAL A 151 -38.23 -8.54 -13.48
N ALA A 152 -38.91 -7.39 -13.52
CA ALA A 152 -38.98 -6.56 -14.72
C ALA A 152 -37.59 -6.09 -15.18
N TYR A 153 -36.79 -5.54 -14.26
CA TYR A 153 -35.43 -5.10 -14.58
C TYR A 153 -34.52 -6.27 -14.95
N PHE A 154 -34.57 -7.37 -14.20
CA PHE A 154 -33.78 -8.57 -14.49
C PHE A 154 -34.05 -9.08 -15.91
N ALA A 155 -35.33 -9.19 -16.28
CA ALA A 155 -35.73 -9.67 -17.60
C ALA A 155 -35.36 -8.67 -18.71
N ALA A 156 -35.44 -7.35 -18.45
CA ALA A 156 -34.98 -6.33 -19.40
C ALA A 156 -33.47 -6.40 -19.64
N PHE A 157 -32.65 -6.57 -18.59
CA PHE A 157 -31.21 -6.78 -18.71
C PHE A 157 -30.88 -8.06 -19.49
N ALA A 158 -31.58 -9.17 -19.18
CA ALA A 158 -31.39 -10.44 -19.89
C ALA A 158 -31.74 -10.34 -21.38
N ALA A 159 -32.85 -9.68 -21.73
CA ALA A 159 -33.23 -9.46 -23.12
C ALA A 159 -32.17 -8.67 -23.89
N LEU A 160 -31.62 -7.62 -23.28
CA LEU A 160 -30.50 -6.86 -23.83
C LEU A 160 -29.25 -7.71 -23.99
N ALA A 161 -28.92 -8.56 -23.03
CA ALA A 161 -27.74 -9.44 -23.09
C ALA A 161 -27.77 -10.44 -24.25
N VAL A 162 -28.96 -10.92 -24.63
CA VAL A 162 -29.16 -11.92 -25.69
C VAL A 162 -29.25 -11.30 -27.10
N THR A 163 -29.51 -10.00 -27.20
CA THR A 163 -29.67 -9.34 -28.50
C THR A 163 -28.31 -8.92 -29.10
N PRO A 164 -28.13 -8.88 -30.44
CA PRO A 164 -26.84 -8.53 -31.06
C PRO A 164 -26.20 -7.25 -30.51
N SER A 165 -24.87 -7.27 -30.39
CA SER A 165 -24.03 -6.20 -29.85
C SER A 165 -23.93 -5.03 -30.83
N THR A 166 -24.95 -4.16 -30.82
CA THR A 166 -24.92 -2.88 -31.53
C THR A 166 -24.52 -1.74 -30.58
N PRO A 167 -23.91 -0.63 -31.06
CA PRO A 167 -23.65 0.54 -30.20
C PRO A 167 -24.90 1.04 -29.49
N PHE A 168 -26.05 0.95 -30.16
CA PHE A 168 -27.35 1.30 -29.60
C PHE A 168 -27.78 0.37 -28.46
N SER A 169 -27.47 -0.93 -28.53
CA SER A 169 -27.78 -1.89 -27.47
C SER A 169 -27.00 -1.62 -26.19
N VAL A 170 -25.80 -1.06 -26.32
CA VAL A 170 -25.04 -0.64 -25.15
C VAL A 170 -25.62 0.65 -24.63
N VAL A 171 -25.81 1.70 -25.45
CA VAL A 171 -26.42 2.97 -24.99
C VAL A 171 -27.81 2.78 -24.34
N SER A 172 -28.59 1.79 -24.77
CA SER A 172 -29.91 1.46 -24.22
C SER A 172 -29.88 0.91 -22.78
N LEU A 173 -28.72 0.49 -22.27
CA LEU A 173 -28.56 0.10 -20.85
C LEU A 173 -28.51 1.33 -19.92
N ILE A 174 -28.11 2.50 -20.42
CA ILE A 174 -28.02 3.74 -19.63
C ILE A 174 -29.38 4.13 -19.01
N PRO A 175 -30.47 4.30 -19.78
CA PRO A 175 -31.77 4.65 -19.19
C PRO A 175 -32.30 3.55 -18.27
N LEU A 176 -32.04 2.28 -18.58
CA LEU A 176 -32.46 1.14 -17.77
C LEU A 176 -31.74 1.10 -16.40
N ALA A 177 -30.43 1.31 -16.39
CA ALA A 177 -29.65 1.40 -15.16
C ALA A 177 -30.04 2.64 -14.35
N ALA A 178 -30.19 3.79 -15.01
CA ALA A 178 -30.59 5.05 -14.36
C ALA A 178 -31.97 4.94 -13.68
N SER A 179 -32.95 4.33 -14.35
CA SER A 179 -34.30 4.15 -13.80
C SER A 179 -34.32 3.20 -12.61
N LEU A 180 -33.52 2.11 -12.66
CA LEU A 180 -33.37 1.19 -11.54
C LEU A 180 -32.69 1.87 -10.34
N LEU A 181 -31.63 2.65 -10.56
CA LEU A 181 -30.93 3.38 -9.51
C LEU A 181 -31.81 4.46 -8.88
N TYR A 182 -32.62 5.16 -9.67
CA TYR A 182 -33.60 6.11 -9.16
C TYR A 182 -34.60 5.45 -8.21
N LEU A 183 -35.18 4.30 -8.60
CA LEU A 183 -36.12 3.56 -7.75
C LEU A 183 -35.43 3.00 -6.50
N ALA A 184 -34.22 2.47 -6.64
CA ALA A 184 -33.43 1.97 -5.52
C ALA A 184 -33.12 3.08 -4.50
N TRP A 185 -32.85 4.30 -4.98
CA TRP A 185 -32.63 5.45 -4.11
C TRP A 185 -33.94 5.96 -3.49
N ARG A 186 -35.03 5.99 -4.27
CA ARG A 186 -36.33 6.50 -3.82
C ARG A 186 -36.99 5.63 -2.74
N PHE A 187 -36.79 4.32 -2.80
CA PHE A 187 -37.41 3.32 -1.93
C PHE A 187 -36.43 2.56 -1.04
N GLU A 188 -35.14 2.93 -1.04
CA GLU A 188 -34.11 2.27 -0.23
C GLU A 188 -33.90 0.78 -0.58
N TRP A 189 -34.15 0.42 -1.84
CA TRP A 189 -33.95 -0.94 -2.35
C TRP A 189 -32.48 -1.18 -2.71
N TYR A 190 -31.59 -1.11 -1.73
CA TYR A 190 -30.14 -1.16 -1.95
C TYR A 190 -29.65 -2.46 -2.60
N THR A 191 -30.28 -3.59 -2.28
CA THR A 191 -30.00 -4.89 -2.93
C THR A 191 -30.32 -4.85 -4.43
N MET A 192 -31.31 -4.05 -4.85
CA MET A 192 -31.60 -3.86 -6.29
C MET A 192 -30.53 -3.03 -6.98
N ALA A 193 -29.96 -2.02 -6.33
CA ALA A 193 -28.87 -1.25 -6.90
C ALA A 193 -27.63 -2.14 -7.15
N LEU A 194 -27.30 -3.01 -6.18
CA LEU A 194 -26.23 -4.00 -6.34
C LEU A 194 -26.51 -4.97 -7.49
N PHE A 195 -27.75 -5.48 -7.59
CA PHE A 195 -28.16 -6.31 -8.72
C PHE A 195 -28.00 -5.57 -10.06
N GLY A 196 -28.47 -4.32 -10.14
CA GLY A 196 -28.35 -3.50 -11.34
C GLY A 196 -26.91 -3.27 -11.78
N LEU A 197 -26.00 -3.10 -10.81
CA LEU A 197 -24.56 -3.00 -11.06
C LEU A 197 -24.01 -4.26 -11.70
N LEU A 198 -24.28 -5.42 -11.09
CA LEU A 198 -23.84 -6.71 -11.60
C LEU A 198 -24.45 -7.01 -12.97
N ALA A 199 -25.72 -6.68 -13.18
CA ALA A 199 -26.41 -6.90 -14.45
C ALA A 199 -25.86 -5.98 -15.55
N THR A 200 -25.60 -4.70 -15.26
CA THR A 200 -25.06 -3.74 -16.22
C THR A 200 -23.66 -4.13 -16.67
N TYR A 201 -22.76 -4.36 -15.73
CA TYR A 201 -21.39 -4.76 -16.04
C TYR A 201 -21.30 -6.19 -16.57
N GLY A 202 -22.11 -7.12 -16.07
CA GLY A 202 -22.21 -8.48 -16.59
C GLY A 202 -22.64 -8.51 -18.06
N THR A 203 -23.61 -7.67 -18.44
CA THR A 203 -24.05 -7.51 -19.84
C THR A 203 -22.96 -6.90 -20.72
N LEU A 204 -22.18 -5.95 -20.20
CA LEU A 204 -21.04 -5.38 -20.92
C LEU A 204 -19.94 -6.41 -21.16
N ILE A 205 -19.56 -7.16 -20.12
CA ILE A 205 -18.52 -8.18 -20.18
C ILE A 205 -18.95 -9.33 -21.09
N SER A 206 -20.21 -9.79 -21.02
CA SER A 206 -20.71 -10.88 -21.87
C SER A 206 -20.73 -10.53 -23.35
N ARG A 207 -20.78 -9.24 -23.69
CA ARG A 207 -20.78 -8.77 -25.08
C ARG A 207 -19.38 -8.72 -25.71
N GLY A 208 -18.32 -8.81 -24.91
CA GLY A 208 -16.93 -8.82 -25.40
C GLY A 208 -16.49 -7.52 -26.07
N GLU A 209 -15.44 -7.61 -26.88
CA GLU A 209 -14.84 -6.45 -27.54
C GLU A 209 -15.71 -5.89 -28.67
N SER A 210 -15.89 -4.57 -28.67
CA SER A 210 -16.58 -3.83 -29.73
C SER A 210 -15.59 -3.23 -30.72
N ASN A 211 -15.94 -3.13 -32.00
CA ASN A 211 -15.17 -2.36 -33.00
C ASN A 211 -15.28 -0.83 -32.83
N ALA A 212 -15.93 -0.35 -31.76
CA ALA A 212 -16.01 1.07 -31.45
C ALA A 212 -14.61 1.68 -31.20
N ALA A 213 -14.46 2.95 -31.57
CA ALA A 213 -13.24 3.70 -31.28
C ALA A 213 -13.01 3.80 -29.77
N LEU A 214 -11.74 3.81 -29.34
CA LEU A 214 -11.35 3.76 -27.93
C LEU A 214 -12.04 4.84 -27.08
N TYR A 215 -12.13 6.08 -27.58
CA TYR A 215 -12.78 7.17 -26.88
C TYR A 215 -14.29 6.96 -26.70
N VAL A 216 -14.96 6.28 -27.65
CA VAL A 216 -16.38 5.93 -27.52
C VAL A 216 -16.56 4.90 -26.41
N SER A 217 -15.78 3.82 -26.41
CA SER A 217 -15.81 2.82 -25.34
C SER A 217 -15.50 3.42 -23.98
N GLN A 218 -14.45 4.25 -23.88
CA GLN A 218 -14.09 4.92 -22.64
C GLN A 218 -15.20 5.86 -22.13
N SER A 219 -15.78 6.68 -23.01
CA SER A 219 -16.87 7.60 -22.64
C SER A 219 -18.07 6.84 -22.08
N LEU A 220 -18.39 5.69 -22.68
CA LEU A 220 -19.49 4.84 -22.29
C LEU A 220 -19.24 4.17 -20.93
N PHE A 221 -18.03 3.65 -20.70
CA PHE A 221 -17.63 3.13 -19.39
C PHE A 221 -17.68 4.21 -18.31
N THR A 222 -17.24 5.44 -18.63
CA THR A 222 -17.34 6.58 -17.71
C THR A 222 -18.78 6.95 -17.39
N VAL A 223 -19.71 6.89 -18.36
CA VAL A 223 -21.14 7.13 -18.10
C VAL A 223 -21.70 6.09 -17.14
N TYR A 224 -21.41 4.80 -17.32
CA TYR A 224 -21.84 3.77 -16.37
C TYR A 224 -21.25 3.97 -14.98
N TRP A 225 -19.94 4.24 -14.92
CA TRP A 225 -19.28 4.53 -13.67
C TRP A 225 -19.93 5.71 -12.95
N LEU A 226 -20.24 6.81 -13.67
CA LEU A 226 -20.91 8.00 -13.15
C LEU A 226 -22.33 7.72 -12.65
N LEU A 227 -23.09 6.84 -13.30
CA LEU A 227 -24.44 6.47 -12.83
C LEU A 227 -24.38 5.82 -11.45
N PHE A 228 -23.53 4.82 -11.27
CA PHE A 228 -23.38 4.12 -10.00
C PHE A 228 -22.66 4.98 -8.95
N GLU A 229 -21.68 5.79 -9.35
CA GLU A 229 -21.01 6.75 -8.48
C GLU A 229 -21.99 7.82 -8.00
N GLY A 230 -22.84 8.36 -8.87
CA GLY A 230 -23.88 9.32 -8.53
C GLY A 230 -24.90 8.75 -7.54
N PHE A 231 -25.34 7.51 -7.77
CA PHE A 231 -26.18 6.79 -6.81
C PHE A 231 -25.49 6.66 -5.44
N ASP A 232 -24.20 6.33 -5.44
CA ASP A 232 -23.41 6.17 -4.23
C ASP A 232 -23.25 7.47 -3.43
N LEU A 233 -22.96 8.58 -4.12
CA LEU A 233 -22.87 9.91 -3.51
C LEU A 233 -24.21 10.38 -2.94
N LEU A 234 -25.32 10.13 -3.66
CA LEU A 234 -26.66 10.44 -3.18
C LEU A 234 -27.05 9.64 -1.93
N ARG A 235 -26.57 8.40 -1.81
CA ARG A 235 -26.73 7.57 -0.60
C ARG A 235 -25.96 8.18 0.57
N LEU A 236 -24.72 8.63 0.35
CA LEU A 236 -23.84 9.15 1.39
C LEU A 236 -24.42 10.45 1.95
N ARG A 237 -25.01 11.28 1.08
CA ARG A 237 -25.75 12.48 1.48
C ARG A 237 -26.93 12.16 2.42
N ARG A 238 -27.58 11.00 2.25
CA ARG A 238 -28.66 10.53 3.15
C ARG A 238 -28.17 9.78 4.39
N ARG A 239 -26.85 9.54 4.51
CA ARG A 239 -26.24 8.70 5.55
C ARG A 239 -26.85 7.29 5.62
N ALA A 240 -27.29 6.76 4.49
CA ALA A 240 -27.84 5.41 4.39
C ALA A 240 -26.73 4.36 4.45
N THR A 241 -26.92 3.33 5.28
CA THR A 241 -25.96 2.23 5.45
C THR A 241 -26.62 0.87 5.26
N SER A 242 -25.98 -0.03 4.52
CA SER A 242 -26.43 -1.41 4.30
C SER A 242 -25.23 -2.26 3.85
N VAL A 243 -25.29 -3.57 4.09
CA VAL A 243 -24.25 -4.50 3.60
C VAL A 243 -24.15 -4.45 2.07
N ALA A 244 -25.29 -4.39 1.37
CA ALA A 244 -25.32 -4.30 -0.09
C ALA A 244 -24.64 -3.03 -0.61
N LEU A 245 -24.75 -1.92 0.15
CA LEU A 245 -24.13 -0.65 -0.17
C LEU A 245 -22.58 -0.73 -0.06
N GLY A 246 -22.03 -1.44 0.92
CA GLY A 246 -20.57 -1.60 1.04
C GLY A 246 -19.89 -2.13 -0.23
N TRP A 247 -20.62 -2.94 -1.02
CA TRP A 247 -20.11 -3.54 -2.24
C TRP A 247 -20.24 -2.69 -3.51
N ILE A 248 -21.08 -1.65 -3.52
CA ILE A 248 -21.34 -0.87 -4.74
C ILE A 248 -20.08 -0.15 -5.23
N PHE A 249 -19.42 0.63 -4.38
CA PHE A 249 -18.19 1.32 -4.74
C PHE A 249 -17.08 0.36 -5.24
N PRO A 250 -16.65 -0.67 -4.49
CA PRO A 250 -15.54 -1.52 -4.92
C PRO A 250 -15.86 -2.29 -6.20
N LEU A 251 -17.09 -2.79 -6.37
CA LEU A 251 -17.48 -3.49 -7.60
C LEU A 251 -17.58 -2.52 -8.78
N ASN A 252 -18.10 -1.31 -8.58
CA ASN A 252 -18.16 -0.29 -9.63
C ASN A 252 -16.75 0.12 -10.07
N ALA A 253 -15.85 0.34 -9.12
CA ALA A 253 -14.46 0.69 -9.39
C ALA A 253 -13.72 -0.45 -10.12
N PHE A 254 -13.87 -1.68 -9.63
CA PHE A 254 -13.27 -2.86 -10.25
C PHE A 254 -13.75 -3.06 -11.69
N ALA A 255 -15.08 -3.04 -11.91
CA ALA A 255 -15.64 -3.28 -13.23
C ALA A 255 -15.27 -2.17 -14.23
N PHE A 256 -15.29 -0.90 -13.79
CA PHE A 256 -14.84 0.23 -14.61
C PHE A 256 -13.37 0.10 -14.99
N LEU A 257 -12.49 -0.19 -14.02
CA LEU A 257 -11.05 -0.34 -14.27
C LEU A 257 -10.75 -1.55 -15.16
N PHE A 258 -11.42 -2.67 -14.95
CA PHE A 258 -11.26 -3.88 -15.78
C PHE A 258 -11.68 -3.65 -17.24
N LEU A 259 -12.85 -3.04 -17.46
CA LEU A 259 -13.31 -2.73 -18.82
C LEU A 259 -12.43 -1.66 -19.50
N SER A 260 -11.99 -0.66 -18.74
CA SER A 260 -11.05 0.34 -19.23
C SER A 260 -9.71 -0.30 -19.60
N GLU A 261 -9.12 -1.11 -18.72
CA GLU A 261 -7.82 -1.75 -18.96
C GLU A 261 -7.87 -2.68 -20.16
N SER A 262 -8.87 -3.58 -20.24
CA SER A 262 -9.05 -4.46 -21.40
C SER A 262 -9.20 -3.69 -22.72
N ALA A 263 -9.98 -2.60 -22.73
CA ALA A 263 -10.17 -1.80 -23.93
C ALA A 263 -8.91 -1.06 -24.39
N TRP A 264 -8.12 -0.53 -23.45
CA TRP A 264 -6.86 0.15 -23.74
C TRP A 264 -5.74 -0.84 -24.08
N HIS A 265 -5.66 -1.97 -23.40
CA HIS A 265 -4.68 -3.02 -23.68
C HIS A 265 -4.84 -3.57 -25.11
N ALA A 266 -6.07 -3.78 -25.56
CA ALA A 266 -6.35 -4.28 -26.91
C ALA A 266 -6.01 -3.28 -28.03
N ARG A 267 -6.16 -1.96 -27.79
CA ARG A 267 -6.08 -0.93 -28.86
C ARG A 267 -4.85 -0.04 -28.78
N ALA A 268 -4.36 0.25 -27.59
CA ALA A 268 -3.28 1.20 -27.33
C ALA A 268 -2.44 0.78 -26.11
N PRO A 269 -1.78 -0.40 -26.12
CA PRO A 269 -1.06 -0.93 -24.96
C PRO A 269 0.09 -0.02 -24.48
N HIS A 270 0.72 0.74 -25.39
CA HIS A 270 1.77 1.70 -25.05
C HIS A 270 1.23 2.98 -24.38
N GLU A 271 -0.08 3.21 -24.41
CA GLU A 271 -0.73 4.39 -23.84
C GLU A 271 -1.51 4.10 -22.56
N LEU A 272 -1.31 2.93 -21.92
CA LEU A 272 -1.95 2.58 -20.65
C LEU A 272 -1.73 3.65 -19.55
N TRP A 273 -0.65 4.41 -19.63
CA TRP A 273 -0.40 5.54 -18.73
C TRP A 273 -1.44 6.67 -18.86
N ARG A 274 -2.00 6.90 -20.07
CA ARG A 274 -3.06 7.90 -20.29
C ARG A 274 -4.36 7.45 -19.64
N MET A 275 -4.68 6.16 -19.76
CA MET A 275 -5.81 5.55 -19.07
C MET A 275 -5.66 5.75 -17.56
N ALA A 276 -4.52 5.35 -17.00
CA ALA A 276 -4.25 5.45 -15.57
C ALA A 276 -4.31 6.92 -15.08
N ALA A 277 -3.77 7.88 -15.83
CA ALA A 277 -3.86 9.29 -15.49
C ALA A 277 -5.31 9.80 -15.50
N PHE A 278 -6.08 9.46 -16.54
CA PHE A 278 -7.48 9.86 -16.66
C PHE A 278 -8.34 9.27 -15.54
N THR A 279 -8.19 7.98 -15.25
CA THR A 279 -8.94 7.31 -14.18
C THR A 279 -8.50 7.76 -12.80
N ALA A 280 -7.21 8.05 -12.58
CA ALA A 280 -6.74 8.68 -11.34
C ALA A 280 -7.46 10.01 -11.08
N LEU A 281 -7.58 10.88 -12.08
CA LEU A 281 -8.31 12.15 -11.95
C LEU A 281 -9.79 11.96 -11.62
N LEU A 282 -10.46 10.97 -12.22
CA LEU A 282 -11.86 10.64 -11.90
C LEU A 282 -12.02 10.17 -10.45
N PHE A 283 -11.14 9.28 -9.98
CA PHE A 283 -11.16 8.80 -8.60
C PHE A 283 -10.76 9.89 -7.60
N LEU A 284 -9.85 10.79 -7.96
CA LEU A 284 -9.54 11.97 -7.15
C LEU A 284 -10.76 12.90 -7.02
N ALA A 285 -11.47 13.15 -8.11
CA ALA A 285 -12.70 13.95 -8.09
C ALA A 285 -13.78 13.29 -7.23
N SER A 286 -13.95 11.96 -7.33
CA SER A 286 -14.83 11.18 -6.45
C SER A 286 -14.43 11.31 -4.98
N ALA A 287 -13.14 11.18 -4.66
CA ALA A 287 -12.64 11.33 -3.30
C ALA A 287 -12.92 12.72 -2.74
N LEU A 288 -12.68 13.78 -3.51
CA LEU A 288 -13.00 15.16 -3.11
C LEU A 288 -14.50 15.37 -2.89
N ALA A 289 -15.34 14.83 -3.77
CA ALA A 289 -16.80 14.89 -3.60
C ALA A 289 -17.26 14.20 -2.30
N ARG A 290 -16.73 13.00 -2.00
CA ARG A 290 -17.02 12.26 -0.77
C ARG A 290 -16.46 12.95 0.47
N PHE A 291 -15.32 13.61 0.36
CA PHE A 291 -14.74 14.39 1.45
C PHE A 291 -15.62 15.58 1.84
N VAL A 292 -16.19 16.27 0.84
CA VAL A 292 -17.13 17.39 1.08
C VAL A 292 -18.46 16.89 1.65
N LEU A 293 -18.99 15.75 1.17
CA LEU A 293 -20.26 15.21 1.64
C LEU A 293 -20.19 14.60 3.04
N THR A 294 -19.09 13.93 3.37
CA THR A 294 -18.89 13.22 4.63
C THR A 294 -17.51 13.55 5.22
N PRO A 295 -17.33 14.71 5.85
CA PRO A 295 -16.06 15.11 6.44
C PRO A 295 -15.63 14.17 7.58
N PRO A 296 -14.33 13.86 7.74
CA PRO A 296 -13.81 12.90 8.73
C PRO A 296 -14.23 13.17 10.17
N ALA A 297 -14.37 14.44 10.56
CA ALA A 297 -14.82 14.84 11.89
C ALA A 297 -16.26 14.42 12.22
N THR A 298 -17.07 14.08 11.21
CA THR A 298 -18.47 13.68 11.40
C THR A 298 -18.65 12.17 11.63
N ALA A 299 -17.59 11.37 11.46
CA ALA A 299 -17.65 9.92 11.55
C ALA A 299 -16.74 9.42 12.69
N GLY A 300 -17.31 9.20 13.88
CA GLY A 300 -16.65 8.52 15.00
C GLY A 300 -16.35 7.03 14.75
N MET A 301 -16.16 6.64 13.49
CA MET A 301 -15.87 5.29 13.05
C MET A 301 -14.38 5.12 12.76
N ASP A 302 -13.88 3.91 13.01
CA ASP A 302 -12.52 3.49 12.66
C ASP A 302 -12.25 3.63 11.14
N PRO A 303 -11.04 4.01 10.70
CA PRO A 303 -10.73 4.18 9.27
C PRO A 303 -11.02 2.95 8.42
N ALA A 304 -10.89 1.72 8.95
CA ALA A 304 -11.20 0.51 8.19
C ALA A 304 -12.70 0.39 7.87
N THR A 305 -13.55 0.76 8.83
CA THR A 305 -15.01 0.77 8.64
C THR A 305 -15.42 1.85 7.63
N ARG A 306 -14.79 3.03 7.68
CA ARG A 306 -15.04 4.10 6.71
C ARG A 306 -14.64 3.68 5.29
N LEU A 307 -13.47 3.05 5.15
CA LEU A 307 -13.02 2.47 3.90
C LEU A 307 -14.03 1.45 3.34
N ALA A 308 -14.55 0.55 4.18
CA ALA A 308 -15.55 -0.43 3.80
C ALA A 308 -16.91 0.19 3.40
N GLN A 309 -17.24 1.37 3.94
CA GLN A 309 -18.44 2.13 3.55
C GLN A 309 -18.25 2.93 2.25
N GLY A 310 -17.04 2.93 1.69
CA GLY A 310 -16.71 3.68 0.49
C GLY A 310 -16.69 5.19 0.75
N THR A 311 -16.22 5.66 1.90
CA THR A 311 -15.97 7.10 2.11
C THR A 311 -14.81 7.60 1.23
N PHE A 312 -14.30 8.82 1.44
CA PHE A 312 -13.26 9.39 0.57
C PHE A 312 -11.95 8.58 0.52
N GLU A 313 -11.65 7.80 1.57
CA GLU A 313 -10.42 7.01 1.68
C GLU A 313 -10.24 5.99 0.55
N ALA A 314 -11.32 5.32 0.13
CA ALA A 314 -11.28 4.26 -0.86
C ALA A 314 -10.94 4.74 -2.28
N PRO A 315 -11.66 5.72 -2.87
CA PRO A 315 -11.29 6.28 -4.17
C PRO A 315 -9.95 7.01 -4.14
N LEU A 316 -9.56 7.59 -3.01
CA LEU A 316 -8.26 8.26 -2.90
C LEU A 316 -7.09 7.26 -2.97
N ALA A 317 -7.22 6.10 -2.31
CA ALA A 317 -6.24 5.02 -2.43
C ALA A 317 -6.13 4.52 -3.89
N VAL A 318 -7.28 4.30 -4.55
CA VAL A 318 -7.32 3.90 -5.96
C VAL A 318 -6.67 4.97 -6.86
N SER A 319 -6.99 6.25 -6.65
CA SER A 319 -6.38 7.37 -7.37
C SER A 319 -4.87 7.42 -7.21
N THR A 320 -4.35 7.18 -6.01
CA THR A 320 -2.92 7.21 -5.71
C THR A 320 -2.20 6.09 -6.46
N VAL A 321 -2.73 4.87 -6.44
CA VAL A 321 -2.14 3.75 -7.17
C VAL A 321 -2.13 4.02 -8.69
N LEU A 322 -3.23 4.55 -9.22
CA LEU A 322 -3.35 4.85 -10.65
C LEU A 322 -2.44 6.01 -11.08
N ALA A 323 -2.30 7.05 -10.27
CA ALA A 323 -1.37 8.15 -10.53
C ALA A 323 0.09 7.65 -10.52
N ALA A 324 0.47 6.82 -9.55
CA ALA A 324 1.77 6.17 -9.53
C ALA A 324 2.03 5.31 -10.78
N LEU A 325 1.04 4.52 -11.23
CA LEU A 325 1.12 3.74 -12.47
C LEU A 325 1.25 4.64 -13.71
N ALA A 326 0.55 5.78 -13.75
CA ALA A 326 0.66 6.74 -14.84
C ALA A 326 2.06 7.38 -14.90
N ILE A 327 2.62 7.75 -13.75
CA ILE A 327 3.99 8.29 -13.64
C ILE A 327 5.00 7.26 -14.14
N LEU A 328 4.90 6.02 -13.66
CA LEU A 328 5.80 4.93 -14.04
C LEU A 328 5.70 4.56 -15.53
N GLY A 329 4.52 4.68 -16.12
CA GLY A 329 4.29 4.38 -17.54
C GLY A 329 4.77 5.49 -18.48
N ARG A 330 4.66 6.77 -18.08
CA ARG A 330 5.00 7.93 -18.94
C ARG A 330 6.43 8.43 -18.77
N VAL A 331 6.92 8.41 -17.54
CA VAL A 331 8.22 8.99 -17.16
C VAL A 331 9.23 7.86 -17.03
N HIS A 332 10.44 8.05 -17.56
CA HIS A 332 11.48 7.03 -17.56
C HIS A 332 12.67 7.42 -16.67
N GLY A 333 13.40 6.40 -16.24
CA GLY A 333 14.63 6.55 -15.46
C GLY A 333 14.44 7.27 -14.12
N PHE A 334 15.40 8.15 -13.83
CA PHE A 334 15.48 8.97 -12.61
C PHE A 334 14.21 9.78 -12.34
N TRP A 335 13.65 10.42 -13.37
CA TRP A 335 12.54 11.35 -13.21
C TRP A 335 11.27 10.66 -12.72
N ALA A 336 11.07 9.38 -13.05
CA ALA A 336 9.90 8.64 -12.58
C ALA A 336 9.91 8.51 -11.04
N MET A 337 11.08 8.23 -10.48
CA MET A 337 11.26 8.08 -9.03
C MET A 337 11.10 9.43 -8.32
N PHE A 338 11.59 10.51 -8.92
CA PHE A 338 11.38 11.87 -8.41
C PHE A 338 9.88 12.21 -8.34
N TRP A 339 9.12 11.97 -9.41
CA TRP A 339 7.69 12.29 -9.44
C TRP A 339 6.86 11.39 -8.50
N LEU A 340 7.23 10.13 -8.30
CA LEU A 340 6.62 9.27 -7.27
C LEU A 340 6.85 9.82 -5.86
N ALA A 341 8.05 10.31 -5.57
CA ALA A 341 8.35 10.94 -4.28
C ALA A 341 7.53 12.22 -4.08
N VAL A 342 7.38 13.04 -5.13
CA VAL A 342 6.55 14.25 -5.10
C VAL A 342 5.08 13.90 -4.86
N GLU A 343 4.52 12.90 -5.55
CA GLU A 343 3.15 12.44 -5.31
C GLU A 343 2.94 12.01 -3.86
N ALA A 344 3.86 11.18 -3.34
CA ALA A 344 3.80 10.66 -1.98
C ALA A 344 3.87 11.78 -0.92
N GLU A 345 4.74 12.77 -1.16
CA GLU A 345 4.87 13.94 -0.29
C GLU A 345 3.61 14.81 -0.31
N LEU A 346 3.00 15.05 -1.47
CA LEU A 346 1.76 15.82 -1.56
C LEU A 346 0.64 15.18 -0.74
N LEU A 347 0.52 13.85 -0.76
CA LEU A 347 -0.45 13.11 0.06
C LEU A 347 -0.14 13.23 1.56
N TYR A 348 1.14 13.12 1.93
CA TYR A 348 1.56 13.24 3.31
C TYR A 348 1.30 14.65 3.87
N LEU A 349 1.69 15.69 3.13
CA LEU A 349 1.46 17.09 3.48
C LEU A 349 -0.03 17.43 3.57
N ALA A 350 -0.85 16.89 2.65
CA ALA A 350 -2.31 17.00 2.74
C ALA A 350 -2.82 16.35 4.03
N GLY A 351 -2.28 15.19 4.42
CA GLY A 351 -2.59 14.52 5.68
C GLY A 351 -2.19 15.30 6.93
N VAL A 352 -1.04 15.98 6.91
CA VAL A 352 -0.60 16.88 8.00
C VAL A 352 -1.54 18.10 8.10
N LYS A 353 -1.82 18.76 6.97
CA LYS A 353 -2.66 19.97 6.91
C LYS A 353 -4.11 19.69 7.31
N LEU A 354 -4.67 18.55 6.89
CA LEU A 354 -6.04 18.15 7.18
C LEU A 354 -6.17 17.35 8.49
N GLN A 355 -5.06 17.07 9.18
CA GLN A 355 -4.99 16.25 10.40
C GLN A 355 -5.55 14.82 10.21
N LEU A 356 -5.34 14.23 9.03
CA LEU A 356 -5.87 12.91 8.67
C LEU A 356 -4.78 11.84 8.75
N THR A 357 -4.94 10.91 9.70
CA THR A 357 -4.02 9.76 9.86
C THR A 357 -3.96 8.88 8.62
N PHE A 358 -5.09 8.66 7.95
CA PHE A 358 -5.16 7.86 6.72
C PHE A 358 -4.26 8.43 5.62
N LEU A 359 -4.35 9.74 5.34
CA LEU A 359 -3.53 10.39 4.31
C LEU A 359 -2.04 10.35 4.65
N ARG A 360 -1.69 10.56 5.93
CA ARG A 360 -0.29 10.45 6.38
C ARG A 360 0.26 9.04 6.20
N ALA A 361 -0.55 8.01 6.53
CA ALA A 361 -0.18 6.62 6.32
C ALA A 361 -0.04 6.28 4.83
N LEU A 362 -0.98 6.72 4.00
CA LEU A 362 -0.94 6.52 2.55
C LEU A 362 0.29 7.19 1.91
N GLY A 363 0.58 8.43 2.27
CA GLY A 363 1.78 9.14 1.82
C GLY A 363 3.08 8.48 2.29
N ALA A 364 3.14 8.01 3.55
CA ALA A 364 4.30 7.28 4.06
C ALA A 364 4.52 5.94 3.33
N ILE A 365 3.44 5.19 3.04
CA ILE A 365 3.50 3.96 2.24
C ILE A 365 3.97 4.27 0.81
N ALA A 366 3.48 5.35 0.20
CA ALA A 366 3.90 5.77 -1.13
C ALA A 366 5.37 6.20 -1.17
N LEU A 367 5.88 6.88 -0.13
CA LEU A 367 7.31 7.21 0.02
C LEU A 367 8.17 5.94 0.13
N ALA A 368 7.72 4.97 0.92
CA ALA A 368 8.40 3.67 1.02
C ALA A 368 8.40 2.92 -0.31
N PHE A 369 7.28 2.89 -1.03
CA PHE A 369 7.17 2.29 -2.35
C PHE A 369 8.10 2.96 -3.38
N SER A 370 8.21 4.29 -3.34
CA SER A 370 9.15 5.05 -4.16
C SER A 370 10.60 4.60 -3.91
N LEU A 371 11.02 4.48 -2.64
CA LEU A 371 12.36 4.00 -2.27
C LEU A 371 12.62 2.55 -2.72
N ILE A 372 11.64 1.65 -2.55
CA ILE A 372 11.76 0.26 -3.02
C ILE A 372 11.97 0.22 -4.54
N ASN A 373 11.28 1.09 -5.29
CA ASN A 373 11.47 1.20 -6.74
C ASN A 373 12.87 1.73 -7.11
N VAL A 374 13.39 2.71 -6.36
CA VAL A 374 14.77 3.21 -6.54
C VAL A 374 15.76 2.06 -6.34
N TRP A 375 15.61 1.29 -5.26
CA TRP A 375 16.51 0.19 -4.90
C TRP A 375 16.45 -0.98 -5.90
N GLY A 376 15.24 -1.41 -6.28
CA GLY A 376 15.06 -2.51 -7.25
C GLY A 376 15.66 -2.19 -8.62
N LYS A 377 15.52 -0.96 -9.10
CA LYS A 377 16.12 -0.52 -10.38
C LYS A 377 17.62 -0.31 -10.26
N SER A 378 18.12 0.25 -9.16
CA SER A 378 19.55 0.51 -8.95
C SER A 378 20.35 -0.78 -8.80
N TRP A 379 19.81 -1.81 -8.12
CA TRP A 379 20.43 -3.13 -8.00
C TRP A 379 20.65 -3.79 -9.36
N ASN A 380 19.62 -3.79 -10.21
CA ASN A 380 19.70 -4.37 -11.56
C ASN A 380 20.62 -3.56 -12.50
N GLN A 381 20.78 -2.25 -12.28
CA GLN A 381 21.63 -1.38 -13.10
C GLN A 381 23.08 -1.24 -12.63
N ARG A 382 23.49 -1.90 -11.53
CA ARG A 382 24.91 -1.94 -11.07
C ARG A 382 25.90 -2.35 -12.17
N GLN A 383 25.42 -2.99 -13.24
CA GLN A 383 26.24 -3.46 -14.36
C GLN A 383 26.25 -2.58 -15.62
N GLY A 384 25.42 -1.53 -15.76
CA GLY A 384 25.06 -1.03 -17.11
C GLY A 384 25.25 0.46 -17.47
N GLN A 385 24.83 1.41 -16.63
CA GLN A 385 24.90 2.84 -17.01
C GLN A 385 25.33 3.69 -15.82
N ARG A 386 26.56 4.14 -15.92
CA ARG A 386 27.24 4.90 -14.89
C ARG A 386 27.25 6.35 -15.36
N ILE A 387 26.77 7.23 -14.49
CA ILE A 387 27.21 8.61 -14.37
C ILE A 387 26.33 9.70 -15.00
N ILE A 388 25.88 10.62 -14.15
CA ILE A 388 25.44 11.97 -14.54
C ILE A 388 26.64 12.90 -14.37
N HIS A 389 26.95 13.75 -15.37
CA HIS A 389 27.91 14.83 -15.15
C HIS A 389 27.23 15.97 -14.38
N LEU A 390 27.46 16.05 -13.07
CA LEU A 390 26.95 17.12 -12.23
C LEU A 390 28.13 17.89 -11.61
N PHE A 391 28.36 19.13 -12.03
CA PHE A 391 29.43 19.99 -11.48
C PHE A 391 30.83 19.34 -11.46
N GLY A 392 31.16 18.53 -12.48
CA GLY A 392 32.43 17.79 -12.55
C GLY A 392 32.47 16.51 -11.71
N LEU A 393 31.46 16.26 -10.87
CA LEU A 393 31.25 15.00 -10.18
C LEU A 393 30.53 14.00 -11.09
N GLN A 394 30.72 12.73 -10.79
CA GLN A 394 30.23 11.61 -11.59
C GLN A 394 29.29 10.70 -10.76
N PRO A 395 28.24 11.25 -10.09
CA PRO A 395 27.43 10.48 -9.16
C PRO A 395 26.60 9.39 -9.83
N TYR A 396 26.19 8.41 -9.03
CA TYR A 396 25.22 7.42 -9.45
C TYR A 396 23.87 8.07 -9.76
N VAL A 397 23.16 7.49 -10.74
CA VAL A 397 21.85 8.00 -11.21
C VAL A 397 20.81 8.05 -10.07
N TRP A 398 20.92 7.18 -9.07
CA TRP A 398 19.98 7.11 -7.96
C TRP A 398 20.27 8.13 -6.84
N THR A 399 21.47 8.71 -6.79
CA THR A 399 21.93 9.56 -5.70
C THR A 399 21.09 10.82 -5.50
N PRO A 400 20.78 11.62 -6.55
CA PRO A 400 19.96 12.80 -6.35
C PRO A 400 18.52 12.44 -5.90
N VAL A 401 18.00 11.26 -6.26
CA VAL A 401 16.67 10.80 -5.81
C VAL A 401 16.70 10.47 -4.33
N VAL A 402 17.71 9.73 -3.89
CA VAL A 402 17.83 9.32 -2.49
C VAL A 402 18.09 10.54 -1.60
N LEU A 403 18.91 11.48 -2.04
CA LEU A 403 19.09 12.76 -1.35
C LEU A 403 17.79 13.58 -1.31
N PHE A 404 16.99 13.56 -2.38
CA PHE A 404 15.67 14.18 -2.38
C PHE A 404 14.74 13.52 -1.34
N HIS A 405 14.71 12.19 -1.23
CA HIS A 405 13.94 11.50 -0.18
C HIS A 405 14.45 11.83 1.23
N ALA A 406 15.77 11.90 1.43
CA ALA A 406 16.35 12.30 2.70
C ALA A 406 15.92 13.73 3.09
N PHE A 407 15.91 14.65 2.12
CA PHE A 407 15.38 16.00 2.30
C PHE A 407 13.89 15.98 2.69
N LEU A 408 13.06 15.21 1.98
CA LEU A 408 11.64 15.07 2.30
C LEU A 408 11.41 14.51 3.71
N PHE A 409 12.19 13.53 4.13
CA PHE A 409 12.09 12.99 5.48
C PHE A 409 12.47 14.02 6.56
N TYR A 410 13.52 14.81 6.34
CA TYR A 410 13.83 15.92 7.25
C TYR A 410 12.75 17.00 7.25
N LEU A 411 12.18 17.34 6.09
CA LEU A 411 11.05 18.25 5.98
C LEU A 411 9.85 17.74 6.80
N ASN A 412 9.52 16.46 6.66
CA ASN A 412 8.42 15.82 7.39
C ASN A 412 8.68 15.76 8.91
N ARG A 413 9.94 15.57 9.33
CA ARG A 413 10.34 15.67 10.75
C ARG A 413 10.19 17.08 11.31
N LEU A 414 10.47 18.10 10.50
CA LEU A 414 10.31 19.51 10.89
C LEU A 414 8.84 19.89 11.03
N LEU A 415 8.01 19.43 10.11
CA LEU A 415 6.56 19.68 10.10
C LEU A 415 5.84 18.92 11.22
N TRP A 416 6.27 17.69 11.53
CA TRP A 416 5.65 16.88 12.57
C TRP A 416 6.68 16.32 13.55
N ARG A 417 6.88 17.08 14.64
CA ARG A 417 7.98 16.80 15.58
C ARG A 417 7.86 15.52 16.40
N ALA A 418 6.71 14.85 16.37
CA ALA A 418 6.40 13.73 17.25
C ALA A 418 7.02 12.39 16.80
N HIS A 419 7.52 12.28 15.55
CA HIS A 419 7.98 11.01 15.00
C HIS A 419 9.48 11.03 14.62
N PRO A 420 10.36 10.46 15.47
CA PRO A 420 11.80 10.42 15.21
C PRO A 420 12.15 9.58 13.97
N ILE A 421 11.28 8.65 13.57
CA ILE A 421 11.48 7.70 12.45
C ILE A 421 11.90 8.42 11.16
N PHE A 422 11.34 9.60 10.87
CA PHE A 422 11.71 10.36 9.68
C PHE A 422 13.15 10.88 9.73
N SER A 423 13.63 11.33 10.89
CA SER A 423 15.04 11.75 11.03
C SER A 423 16.00 10.56 10.84
N PHE A 424 15.67 9.39 11.39
CA PHE A 424 16.45 8.18 11.19
C PHE A 424 16.47 7.76 9.72
N ALA A 425 15.31 7.73 9.06
CA ALA A 425 15.22 7.41 7.64
C ALA A 425 16.06 8.38 6.78
N GLY A 426 15.98 9.69 7.07
CA GLY A 426 16.81 10.70 6.40
C GLY A 426 18.30 10.47 6.58
N SER A 427 18.75 10.24 7.82
CA SER A 427 20.16 9.96 8.13
C SER A 427 20.68 8.68 7.49
N THR A 428 19.90 7.60 7.52
CA THR A 428 20.27 6.32 6.89
C THR A 428 20.44 6.48 5.38
N LEU A 429 19.55 7.21 4.71
CA LEU A 429 19.66 7.46 3.28
C LEU A 429 20.90 8.29 2.92
N ILE A 430 21.26 9.29 3.73
CA ILE A 430 22.50 10.05 3.54
C ILE A 430 23.72 9.16 3.78
N GLY A 431 23.74 8.35 4.85
CA GLY A 431 24.82 7.40 5.12
C GLY A 431 25.08 6.46 3.95
N ILE A 432 24.02 5.85 3.40
CA ILE A 432 24.09 4.99 2.21
C ILE A 432 24.69 5.72 1.01
N VAL A 433 24.27 6.97 0.76
CA VAL A 433 24.83 7.78 -0.33
C VAL A 433 26.32 8.01 -0.11
N LEU A 434 26.73 8.45 1.08
CA LEU A 434 28.14 8.73 1.40
C LEU A 434 29.00 7.46 1.28
N ALA A 435 28.53 6.32 1.77
CA ALA A 435 29.22 5.04 1.65
C ALA A 435 29.38 4.56 0.20
N SER A 436 28.48 4.96 -0.68
CA SER A 436 28.46 4.49 -2.07
C SER A 436 29.18 5.42 -3.06
N GLU A 437 29.13 6.73 -2.82
CA GLU A 437 29.66 7.75 -3.75
C GLU A 437 31.16 7.98 -3.56
N PHE A 438 31.65 7.84 -2.33
CA PHE A 438 33.07 8.01 -2.04
C PHE A 438 33.81 6.67 -2.20
N PRO A 439 34.93 6.63 -2.94
CA PRO A 439 35.76 5.43 -2.99
C PRO A 439 36.50 5.25 -1.67
N ALA A 440 36.69 4.01 -1.24
CA ALA A 440 37.56 3.69 -0.12
C ALA A 440 38.98 4.26 -0.36
N PRO A 441 39.63 4.87 0.65
CA PRO A 441 39.24 5.01 2.06
C PRO A 441 38.50 6.33 2.38
N TYR A 442 38.05 7.10 1.39
CA TYR A 442 37.41 8.41 1.62
C TYR A 442 35.94 8.29 2.06
N ASP A 443 35.33 7.12 1.89
CA ASP A 443 34.00 6.76 2.40
C ASP A 443 33.91 6.85 3.92
N CYS A 444 34.87 6.28 4.66
CA CYS A 444 34.88 6.37 6.13
C CYS A 444 35.08 7.81 6.61
N LEU A 445 35.86 8.62 5.88
CA LEU A 445 36.03 10.06 6.15
C LEU A 445 34.71 10.84 5.94
N ALA A 446 33.97 10.51 4.88
CA ALA A 446 32.68 11.12 4.62
C ALA A 446 31.67 10.79 5.73
N ILE A 447 31.63 9.53 6.19
CA ILE A 447 30.73 9.11 7.28
C ILE A 447 31.14 9.70 8.63
N VAL A 448 32.44 9.80 8.96
CA VAL A 448 32.86 10.43 10.23
C VAL A 448 32.57 11.94 10.23
N ALA A 449 32.68 12.61 9.08
CA ALA A 449 32.28 14.01 8.95
C ALA A 449 30.76 14.16 9.14
N PHE A 450 29.96 13.25 8.58
CA PHE A 450 28.52 13.21 8.77
C PHE A 450 28.12 12.90 10.23
N THR A 451 28.85 11.99 10.88
CA THR A 451 28.72 11.69 12.32
C THR A 451 28.90 12.94 13.16
N TRP A 452 29.94 13.74 12.85
CA TRP A 452 30.18 15.02 13.51
C TRP A 452 29.06 16.02 13.28
N ALA A 453 28.55 16.12 12.05
CA ALA A 453 27.44 17.00 11.73
C ALA A 453 26.17 16.64 12.52
N LEU A 454 25.83 15.34 12.60
CA LEU A 454 24.70 14.83 13.39
C LEU A 454 24.89 15.10 14.89
N LEU A 455 26.09 14.86 15.42
CA LEU A 455 26.41 15.08 16.82
C LEU A 455 26.28 16.56 17.20
N GLU A 456 26.91 17.46 16.44
CA GLU A 456 26.85 18.91 16.67
C GLU A 456 25.42 19.43 16.54
N PHE A 457 24.67 18.96 15.53
CA PHE A 457 23.26 19.33 15.37
C PHE A 457 22.40 18.84 16.54
N GLY A 458 22.58 17.60 16.99
CA GLY A 458 21.87 17.04 18.14
C GLY A 458 22.25 17.69 19.47
N LEU A 459 23.50 18.14 19.63
CA LEU A 459 23.94 18.90 20.81
C LEU A 459 23.33 20.29 20.83
N ARG A 460 23.49 21.07 19.74
CA ARG A 460 23.01 22.47 19.64
C ARG A 460 21.50 22.59 19.81
N ASN A 461 20.74 21.64 19.27
CA ASN A 461 19.27 21.68 19.32
C ASN A 461 18.67 20.84 20.45
N GLN A 462 19.50 20.24 21.31
CA GLN A 462 19.06 19.36 22.41
C GLN A 462 18.19 18.17 21.94
N LEU A 463 18.49 17.62 20.76
CA LEU A 463 17.75 16.51 20.16
C LEU A 463 18.53 15.19 20.33
N LEU A 464 18.05 14.33 21.23
CA LEU A 464 18.66 13.03 21.51
C LEU A 464 18.71 12.11 20.27
N GLU A 465 17.67 12.11 19.45
CA GLU A 465 17.57 11.25 18.26
C GLU A 465 18.75 11.41 17.30
N PHE A 466 19.23 12.64 17.10
CA PHE A 466 20.37 12.94 16.23
C PHE A 466 21.70 12.49 16.84
N ARG A 467 21.79 12.51 18.17
CA ARG A 467 22.97 12.00 18.90
C ARG A 467 23.05 10.48 18.77
N ILE A 468 21.92 9.78 18.91
CA ILE A 468 21.84 8.34 18.68
C ILE A 468 22.23 8.00 17.23
N GLN A 469 21.75 8.77 16.26
CA GLN A 469 22.14 8.60 14.85
C GLN A 469 23.65 8.79 14.64
N ALA A 470 24.26 9.76 15.31
CA ALA A 470 25.72 9.93 15.28
C ALA A 470 26.45 8.70 15.83
N TYR A 471 25.98 8.08 16.92
CA TYR A 471 26.60 6.87 17.46
C TYR A 471 26.54 5.70 16.47
N VAL A 472 25.41 5.54 15.75
CA VAL A 472 25.26 4.51 14.72
C VAL A 472 26.18 4.79 13.52
N ALA A 473 26.23 6.04 13.05
CA ALA A 473 27.12 6.45 11.96
C ALA A 473 28.61 6.29 12.33
N ALA A 474 28.98 6.47 13.60
CA ALA A 474 30.32 6.22 14.10
C ALA A 474 30.73 4.74 13.94
N PHE A 475 29.81 3.83 14.26
CA PHE A 475 30.03 2.39 14.06
C PHE A 475 30.21 2.05 12.59
N GLU A 476 29.40 2.65 11.71
CA GLU A 476 29.52 2.49 10.26
C GLU A 476 30.86 3.01 9.73
N ALA A 477 31.34 4.17 10.20
CA ALA A 477 32.64 4.71 9.83
C ALA A 477 33.79 3.78 10.24
N VAL A 478 33.75 3.21 11.44
CA VAL A 478 34.73 2.22 11.92
C VAL A 478 34.68 0.94 11.08
N TRP A 479 33.48 0.43 10.82
CA TRP A 479 33.29 -0.75 9.98
C TRP A 479 33.88 -0.56 8.58
N LEU A 480 33.58 0.56 7.92
CA LEU A 480 34.15 0.86 6.60
C LEU A 480 35.67 1.02 6.66
N ALA A 481 36.21 1.66 7.69
CA ALA A 481 37.66 1.82 7.85
C ALA A 481 38.40 0.48 8.00
N ILE A 482 37.76 -0.53 8.61
CA ILE A 482 38.33 -1.88 8.78
C ILE A 482 38.17 -2.71 7.49
N VAL A 483 36.99 -2.66 6.88
CA VAL A 483 36.66 -3.44 5.68
C VAL A 483 37.28 -2.86 4.41
N ALA A 484 37.70 -1.58 4.44
CA ALA A 484 38.36 -0.90 3.33
C ALA A 484 39.37 -1.83 2.65
N ASP A 485 39.11 -2.13 1.38
CA ASP A 485 39.82 -3.18 0.66
C ASP A 485 41.31 -2.88 0.62
N HIS A 486 42.09 -3.74 1.30
CA HIS A 486 43.53 -3.63 1.38
C HIS A 486 44.21 -3.89 0.02
N ASN A 487 43.46 -4.33 -0.99
CA ASN A 487 43.91 -4.58 -2.36
C ASN A 487 43.68 -3.41 -3.33
N THR A 488 43.20 -2.25 -2.87
CA THR A 488 43.03 -1.07 -3.75
C THR A 488 44.38 -0.48 -4.15
N ASN A 489 44.53 -0.04 -5.42
CA ASN A 489 45.74 0.63 -5.96
C ASN A 489 46.09 1.98 -5.32
N LEU A 490 45.41 2.37 -4.23
CA LEU A 490 45.69 3.60 -3.51
C LEU A 490 46.93 3.42 -2.63
N THR A 491 47.75 4.47 -2.54
CA THR A 491 48.96 4.44 -1.70
C THR A 491 48.60 4.15 -0.25
N ALA A 492 49.30 3.22 0.41
CA ALA A 492 49.10 2.88 1.83
C ALA A 492 49.03 4.13 2.74
N VAL A 493 49.75 5.20 2.37
CA VAL A 493 49.73 6.51 3.02
C VAL A 493 48.31 7.11 3.08
N ALA A 494 47.52 7.03 2.01
CA ALA A 494 46.18 7.58 1.96
C ALA A 494 45.24 6.84 2.93
N ARG A 495 45.30 5.50 2.96
CA ARG A 495 44.54 4.67 3.92
C ARG A 495 44.90 4.99 5.36
N LEU A 496 46.19 4.96 5.68
CA LEU A 496 46.67 5.24 7.03
C LEU A 496 46.27 6.64 7.50
N SER A 497 46.42 7.65 6.63
CA SER A 497 46.04 9.02 6.95
C SER A 497 44.53 9.17 7.17
N ALA A 498 43.70 8.54 6.34
CA ALA A 498 42.25 8.55 6.48
C ALA A 498 41.81 7.90 7.80
N THR A 499 42.31 6.69 8.10
CA THR A 499 41.96 5.98 9.34
C THR A 499 42.46 6.74 10.57
N ALA A 500 43.66 7.33 10.53
CA ALA A 500 44.18 8.16 11.62
C ALA A 500 43.30 9.40 11.87
N ILE A 501 42.81 10.05 10.81
CA ILE A 501 41.87 11.17 10.92
C ILE A 501 40.54 10.71 11.55
N VAL A 502 40.00 9.55 11.15
CA VAL A 502 38.78 8.98 11.74
C VAL A 502 38.98 8.75 13.25
N ILE A 503 40.07 8.10 13.66
CA ILE A 503 40.40 7.86 15.07
C ILE A 503 40.46 9.18 15.84
N ALA A 504 41.17 10.18 15.30
CA ALA A 504 41.29 11.50 15.94
C ALA A 504 39.92 12.20 16.08
N LEU A 505 39.07 12.13 15.06
CA LEU A 505 37.72 12.70 15.09
C LEU A 505 36.80 11.99 16.07
N LEU A 506 36.92 10.66 16.24
CA LEU A 506 36.15 9.91 17.24
C LEU A 506 36.57 10.28 18.68
N PHE A 507 37.87 10.36 18.97
CA PHE A 507 38.34 10.86 20.27
C PHE A 507 37.92 12.31 20.52
N ALA A 508 37.97 13.17 19.49
CA ALA A 508 37.51 14.55 19.62
C ALA A 508 35.98 14.63 19.88
N ALA A 509 35.19 13.71 19.33
CA ALA A 509 33.74 13.64 19.57
C ALA A 509 33.41 13.30 21.03
N GLN A 510 34.22 12.47 21.71
CA GLN A 510 34.08 12.17 23.14
C GLN A 510 34.12 13.45 24.00
N PHE A 511 35.02 14.38 23.69
CA PHE A 511 35.18 15.62 24.46
C PHE A 511 34.10 16.67 24.19
N ARG A 512 33.34 16.52 23.11
CA ARG A 512 32.19 17.39 22.82
C ARG A 512 30.96 17.08 23.69
N LEU A 513 30.88 15.87 24.23
CA LEU A 513 29.77 15.44 25.09
C LEU A 513 30.02 15.83 26.56
N PRO A 514 29.03 16.41 27.27
CA PRO A 514 29.21 16.87 28.64
C PRO A 514 29.49 15.73 29.63
N GLU A 515 30.43 15.94 30.56
CA GLU A 515 30.78 15.00 31.64
C GLU A 515 29.65 14.80 32.66
N THR A 516 28.96 15.89 33.01
CA THR A 516 27.87 15.92 34.01
C THR A 516 26.48 15.76 33.38
N GLY A 517 26.44 15.13 32.22
CA GLY A 517 25.25 14.94 31.40
C GLY A 517 24.28 13.84 31.84
N LEU A 518 23.18 13.70 31.08
CA LEU A 518 22.24 12.59 31.19
C LEU A 518 22.97 11.25 30.97
N ALA A 519 22.39 10.14 31.47
CA ALA A 519 23.01 8.80 31.35
C ALA A 519 23.35 8.41 29.90
N GLU A 520 22.57 8.89 28.93
CA GLU A 520 22.79 8.67 27.50
C GLU A 520 23.97 9.47 26.93
N GLU A 521 24.28 10.64 27.49
CA GLU A 521 25.44 11.45 27.10
C GLU A 521 26.73 10.78 27.59
N ARG A 522 26.70 10.22 28.81
CA ARG A 522 27.80 9.40 29.33
C ARG A 522 28.06 8.17 28.44
N ARG A 523 27.00 7.43 28.11
CA ARG A 523 27.11 6.28 27.18
C ARG A 523 27.68 6.68 25.82
N GLY A 524 27.32 7.85 25.29
CA GLY A 524 27.88 8.37 24.04
C GLY A 524 29.39 8.57 24.09
N ARG A 525 29.91 9.12 25.20
CA ARG A 525 31.35 9.30 25.44
C ARG A 525 32.07 7.97 25.42
N ASP A 526 31.51 7.00 26.12
CA ASP A 526 32.06 5.63 26.21
C ASP A 526 32.09 4.96 24.83
N ILE A 527 31.01 5.11 24.04
CA ILE A 527 30.93 4.56 22.68
C ILE A 527 32.00 5.16 21.77
N PHE A 528 32.16 6.49 21.73
CA PHE A 528 33.16 7.13 20.88
C PHE A 528 34.59 6.77 21.28
N SER A 529 34.89 6.74 22.58
CA SER A 529 36.20 6.31 23.11
C SER A 529 36.50 4.87 22.70
N ALA A 530 35.55 3.96 22.95
CA ALA A 530 35.73 2.54 22.67
C ALA A 530 35.90 2.26 21.18
N LEU A 531 35.13 2.94 20.32
CA LEU A 531 35.25 2.83 18.87
C LEU A 531 36.59 3.36 18.35
N ALA A 532 37.09 4.47 18.90
CA ALA A 532 38.39 5.03 18.53
C ALA A 532 39.55 4.11 18.95
N SER A 533 39.55 3.65 20.20
CA SER A 533 40.53 2.70 20.75
C SER A 533 40.49 1.37 19.99
N PHE A 534 39.30 0.85 19.69
CA PHE A 534 39.16 -0.38 18.91
C PHE A 534 39.69 -0.24 17.48
N LEU A 535 39.37 0.86 16.80
CA LEU A 535 39.86 1.12 15.44
C LEU A 535 41.38 1.29 15.41
N LEU A 536 41.98 1.93 16.42
CA LEU A 536 43.43 2.04 16.56
C LEU A 536 44.10 0.66 16.74
N ALA A 537 43.57 -0.16 17.66
CA ALA A 537 44.04 -1.52 17.86
C ALA A 537 43.91 -2.38 16.58
N ALA A 538 42.80 -2.25 15.85
CA ALA A 538 42.57 -2.94 14.58
C ALA A 538 43.54 -2.46 13.49
N LEU A 539 43.80 -1.15 13.40
CA LEU A 539 44.78 -0.59 12.47
C LEU A 539 46.19 -1.15 12.74
N LEU A 540 46.61 -1.20 14.00
CA LEU A 540 47.90 -1.78 14.40
C LEU A 540 47.97 -3.28 14.07
N TYR A 541 46.87 -4.01 14.24
CA TYR A 541 46.78 -5.43 13.88
C TYR A 541 47.01 -5.69 12.39
N HIS A 542 46.46 -4.83 11.53
CA HIS A 542 46.58 -4.99 10.08
C HIS A 542 47.94 -4.54 9.53
N GLU A 543 48.57 -3.52 10.12
CA GLU A 543 49.79 -2.90 9.57
C GLU A 543 51.08 -3.43 10.20
N VAL A 544 51.04 -3.94 11.43
CA VAL A 544 52.24 -4.39 12.17
C VAL A 544 52.29 -5.92 12.24
N SER A 545 53.36 -6.52 11.72
CA SER A 545 53.54 -7.98 11.72
C SER A 545 54.45 -8.49 12.84
N GLY A 546 54.21 -9.74 13.27
CA GLY A 546 55.08 -10.48 14.20
C GLY A 546 55.12 -9.94 15.64
N SER A 547 56.31 -9.93 16.25
CA SER A 547 56.52 -9.52 17.65
C SER A 547 56.34 -8.02 17.88
N ALA A 548 56.47 -7.19 16.84
CA ALA A 548 56.26 -5.74 16.90
C ALA A 548 54.78 -5.37 17.18
N LEU A 549 53.84 -6.27 16.87
CA LEU A 549 52.42 -6.04 17.13
C LEU A 549 52.12 -5.97 18.63
N THR A 550 52.71 -6.88 19.42
CA THR A 550 52.52 -6.92 20.87
C THR A 550 53.12 -5.67 21.52
N VAL A 551 54.28 -5.20 21.02
CA VAL A 551 54.86 -3.92 21.45
C VAL A 551 53.94 -2.74 21.11
N SER A 552 53.34 -2.74 19.91
CA SER A 552 52.48 -1.64 19.44
C SER A 552 51.19 -1.52 20.24
N TRP A 553 50.49 -2.63 20.52
CA TRP A 553 49.33 -2.63 21.43
C TRP A 553 49.72 -2.28 22.87
N GLY A 554 50.92 -2.67 23.31
CA GLY A 554 51.46 -2.25 24.61
C GLY A 554 51.63 -0.74 24.69
N ILE A 555 52.20 -0.12 23.65
CA ILE A 555 52.34 1.34 23.55
C ILE A 555 50.97 2.02 23.51
N GLU A 556 50.03 1.52 22.70
CA GLU A 556 48.65 2.01 22.66
C GLU A 556 48.00 2.00 24.05
N GLY A 557 48.07 0.87 24.76
CA GLY A 557 47.51 0.74 26.11
C GLY A 557 48.13 1.69 27.13
N VAL A 558 49.45 1.92 27.07
CA VAL A 558 50.13 2.94 27.90
C VAL A 558 49.68 4.34 27.53
N LEU A 559 49.59 4.67 26.24
CA LEU A 559 49.17 5.99 25.78
C LEU A 559 47.73 6.31 26.20
N LEU A 560 46.81 5.35 26.08
CA LEU A 560 45.43 5.49 26.57
C LEU A 560 45.37 5.70 28.08
N LEU A 561 46.19 4.95 28.84
CA LEU A 561 46.26 5.08 30.29
C LEU A 561 46.80 6.45 30.73
N VAL A 562 47.90 6.91 30.11
CA VAL A 562 48.50 8.24 30.36
C VAL A 562 47.52 9.35 29.97
N ALA A 563 46.91 9.27 28.79
CA ALA A 563 45.89 10.22 28.35
C ALA A 563 44.70 10.26 29.31
N GLY A 564 44.23 9.11 29.79
CA GLY A 564 43.16 9.02 30.76
C GLY A 564 43.49 9.63 32.12
N PHE A 565 44.76 9.66 32.54
CA PHE A 565 45.19 10.42 33.73
C PHE A 565 45.28 11.92 33.45
N LEU A 566 45.83 12.33 32.30
CA LEU A 566 45.97 13.74 31.92
C LEU A 566 44.61 14.43 31.75
N VAL A 567 43.66 13.76 31.12
CA VAL A 567 42.31 14.28 30.86
C VAL A 567 41.32 13.90 31.97
N GLN A 568 41.78 13.22 33.03
CA GLN A 568 40.97 12.78 34.18
C GLN A 568 39.80 11.84 33.82
N GLU A 569 39.83 11.23 32.65
CA GLU A 569 38.79 10.34 32.15
C GLU A 569 38.96 8.91 32.68
N ARG A 570 37.90 8.36 33.28
CA ARG A 570 37.91 6.99 33.81
C ARG A 570 37.90 5.94 32.69
N ILE A 571 37.15 6.19 31.61
CA ILE A 571 36.98 5.21 30.53
C ILE A 571 38.29 4.98 29.79
N LEU A 572 39.02 6.03 29.42
CA LEU A 572 40.34 5.91 28.77
C LEU A 572 41.34 5.10 29.61
N ARG A 573 41.31 5.25 30.94
CA ARG A 573 42.14 4.44 31.84
C ARG A 573 41.75 2.97 31.85
N LEU A 574 40.45 2.69 31.83
CA LEU A 574 39.94 1.32 31.78
C LEU A 574 40.24 0.66 30.43
N GLU A 575 40.04 1.38 29.32
CA GLU A 575 40.38 0.92 27.97
C GLU A 575 41.88 0.61 27.85
N GLY A 576 42.75 1.53 28.32
CA GLY A 576 44.20 1.28 28.36
C GLY A 576 44.56 0.04 29.17
N LEU A 577 43.94 -0.16 30.34
CA LEU A 577 44.14 -1.36 31.16
C LEU A 577 43.66 -2.64 30.45
N VAL A 578 42.54 -2.58 29.74
CA VAL A 578 42.00 -3.70 28.95
C VAL A 578 42.93 -4.06 27.79
N VAL A 579 43.41 -3.07 27.03
CA VAL A 579 44.37 -3.28 25.94
C VAL A 579 45.68 -3.87 26.48
N LEU A 580 46.21 -3.34 27.59
CA LEU A 580 47.40 -3.90 28.26
C LEU A 580 47.16 -5.33 28.76
N PHE A 581 45.98 -5.62 29.29
CA PHE A 581 45.61 -6.96 29.73
C PHE A 581 45.55 -7.94 28.54
N ILE A 582 44.94 -7.54 27.42
CA ILE A 582 44.91 -8.33 26.18
C ILE A 582 46.33 -8.54 25.63
N CYS A 583 47.15 -7.50 25.61
CA CYS A 583 48.55 -7.55 25.21
C CYS A 583 49.34 -8.54 26.07
N MET A 584 49.19 -8.47 27.40
CA MET A 584 49.82 -9.40 28.35
C MET A 584 49.35 -10.83 28.09
N MET A 585 48.04 -11.04 27.90
CA MET A 585 47.47 -12.35 27.62
C MET A 585 47.99 -12.94 26.29
N LYS A 586 48.07 -12.14 25.22
CA LYS A 586 48.62 -12.55 23.92
C LYS A 586 50.10 -12.94 24.04
N LEU A 587 50.89 -12.13 24.75
CA LEU A 587 52.30 -12.40 25.01
C LEU A 587 52.44 -13.77 25.69
N PHE A 588 51.65 -14.02 26.74
CA PHE A 588 51.69 -15.24 27.52
C PHE A 588 51.19 -16.50 26.78
N LEU A 589 50.11 -16.39 26.00
CA LEU A 589 49.44 -17.53 25.35
C LEU A 589 50.02 -17.86 23.97
N TYR A 590 50.44 -16.84 23.21
CA TYR A 590 50.81 -16.98 21.81
C TYR A 590 52.30 -16.75 21.58
N ASP A 591 52.87 -15.64 22.08
CA ASP A 591 54.27 -15.29 21.82
C ASP A 591 55.25 -16.18 22.59
N LEU A 592 54.90 -16.63 23.80
CA LEU A 592 55.71 -17.59 24.54
C LEU A 592 55.69 -19.01 23.94
N ARG A 593 54.77 -19.32 23.02
CA ARG A 593 54.53 -20.70 22.54
C ARG A 593 55.71 -21.31 21.75
N ASN A 594 56.66 -20.48 21.30
CA ASN A 594 57.83 -20.89 20.50
C ASN A 594 59.18 -20.95 21.25
N LEU A 595 59.22 -20.87 22.58
CA LEU A 595 60.46 -21.00 23.39
C LEU A 595 60.36 -22.18 24.39
N GLU A 596 61.45 -22.90 24.69
CA GLU A 596 61.44 -24.19 25.42
C GLU A 596 60.64 -24.23 26.76
N THR A 597 60.13 -25.43 27.07
CA THR A 597 58.81 -25.71 27.65
C THR A 597 58.72 -25.78 29.18
N MET A 598 59.83 -25.74 29.93
CA MET A 598 59.82 -26.13 31.37
C MET A 598 59.76 -24.96 32.37
N ALA A 599 60.39 -23.81 32.09
CA ALA A 599 60.37 -22.64 32.99
C ALA A 599 59.01 -21.92 33.03
N ARG A 600 58.20 -22.09 31.99
CA ARG A 600 56.89 -21.45 31.83
C ARG A 600 55.83 -22.01 32.77
N ILE A 601 55.87 -23.32 33.02
CA ILE A 601 54.89 -24.01 33.88
C ILE A 601 55.09 -23.64 35.35
N LEU A 602 56.34 -23.56 35.81
CA LEU A 602 56.68 -23.19 37.20
C LEU A 602 56.34 -21.72 37.52
N SER A 603 56.49 -20.83 36.54
CA SER A 603 56.24 -19.39 36.74
C SER A 603 54.74 -19.06 36.85
N PHE A 604 53.89 -19.75 36.10
CA PHE A 604 52.43 -19.60 36.21
C PHE A 604 51.87 -20.17 37.51
N ILE A 605 52.45 -21.26 38.02
CA ILE A 605 52.07 -21.85 39.32
C ILE A 605 52.43 -20.90 40.47
N ALA A 606 53.63 -20.29 40.44
CA ALA A 606 54.03 -19.31 41.45
C ALA A 606 53.13 -18.06 41.44
N LEU A 607 52.79 -17.53 40.26
CA LEU A 607 51.92 -16.36 40.10
C LEU A 607 50.49 -16.62 40.59
N GLY A 608 49.93 -17.79 40.30
CA GLY A 608 48.61 -18.21 40.78
C GLY A 608 48.55 -18.35 42.29
N VAL A 609 49.58 -18.93 42.90
CA VAL A 609 49.70 -19.07 44.37
C VAL A 609 49.82 -17.70 45.05
N PHE A 610 50.56 -16.77 44.46
CA PHE A 610 50.72 -15.42 45.00
C PHE A 610 49.42 -14.61 44.93
N MET A 611 48.67 -14.69 43.82
CA MET A 611 47.36 -14.02 43.70
C MET A 611 46.33 -14.59 44.68
N LEU A 612 46.33 -15.90 44.92
CA LEU A 612 45.49 -16.54 45.95
C LEU A 612 45.87 -16.06 47.35
N GLY A 613 47.17 -15.85 47.63
CA GLY A 613 47.64 -15.27 48.89
C GLY A 613 47.15 -13.85 49.12
N ILE A 614 47.21 -12.98 48.10
CA ILE A 614 46.76 -11.58 48.21
C ILE A 614 45.23 -11.48 48.35
N SER A 615 44.49 -12.30 47.60
CA SER A 615 43.03 -12.37 47.72
C SER A 615 42.59 -12.87 49.10
N TRP A 616 43.33 -13.83 49.67
CA TRP A 616 43.13 -14.35 51.02
C TRP A 616 43.41 -13.31 52.12
N VAL A 617 44.48 -12.52 52.00
CA VAL A 617 44.77 -11.39 52.90
C VAL A 617 43.65 -10.35 52.85
N TYR A 618 43.18 -10.00 51.66
CA TYR A 618 42.10 -9.01 51.47
C TYR A 618 40.76 -9.46 52.07
N THR A 619 40.46 -10.76 52.00
CA THR A 619 39.27 -11.35 52.62
C THR A 619 39.42 -11.51 54.14
N ARG A 620 40.64 -11.80 54.64
CA ARG A 620 40.96 -11.98 56.07
C ARG A 620 40.97 -10.66 56.86
N PHE A 621 41.44 -9.56 56.27
CA PHE A 621 41.53 -8.24 56.93
C PHE A 621 40.35 -7.30 56.64
N ARG A 622 39.31 -7.82 55.98
CA ARG A 622 38.12 -7.06 55.57
C ARG A 622 37.40 -6.37 56.72
N GLU A 623 37.44 -6.93 57.93
CA GLU A 623 36.74 -6.39 59.10
C GLU A 623 37.45 -5.19 59.76
N ASN A 624 38.79 -5.11 59.72
CA ASN A 624 39.51 -3.92 60.20
C ASN A 624 39.38 -2.74 59.22
N ILE A 625 39.22 -3.03 57.93
CA ILE A 625 39.00 -2.03 56.87
C ILE A 625 37.59 -1.40 56.98
N ARG A 626 36.64 -2.10 57.61
CA ARG A 626 35.25 -1.67 57.82
C ARG A 626 34.99 -0.92 59.14
N ARG A 627 36.01 -0.51 59.90
CA ARG A 627 35.84 0.48 60.99
C ARG A 627 36.21 1.91 60.56
N TYR A 628 36.65 2.07 59.32
CA TYR A 628 36.85 3.35 58.62
C TYR A 628 35.85 3.54 57.45
N LEU A 629 34.85 2.64 57.38
CA LEU A 629 33.67 2.62 56.50
C LEU A 629 32.46 2.18 57.33
#